data_AF-A0A166D9W1-F1
#
_entry.id   AF-A0A166D9W1-F1
#
_cell.length_a   1.000
_cell.length_b   1.000
_cell.length_c   1.000
_cell.angle_alpha   90.00
_cell.angle_beta   90.00
_cell.angle_gamma   90.00
#
_symmetry.space_group_name_H-M   'P 1'
#
loop_
_entity.id
_entity.type
_entity.pdbx_description
1 polymer ?
#
loop_
_entity_poly.entity_id
_entity_poly.type
_entity_poly.pdbx_seq_one_letter_code
_entity_poly.pdbx_strand_id
1 'polypeptide(L)' 'MRVIVGGGAAAAFVGSGARAEKIRTYNYKDNRVTDHRLKMNFELTSFLDGDIETAVQSCATMEQKELLEELAESAGAPAR' A
#
# COMPACT_ATOMS: atom_id res chain seq x y z
N MET A 1 -3.38 -36.90 18.97
CA MET A 1 -2.64 -36.44 17.78
C MET A 1 -2.22 -35.00 18.02
N ARG A 2 -0.93 -34.74 18.25
CA ARG A 2 -0.39 -33.40 18.58
C ARG A 2 0.28 -32.89 17.30
N VAL A 3 -0.32 -31.92 16.63
CA VAL A 3 0.29 -31.28 15.46
C VAL A 3 0.98 -30.01 15.94
N ILE A 4 2.31 -30.00 15.81
CA ILE A 4 3.15 -28.84 16.05
C ILE A 4 3.24 -28.13 14.70
N VAL A 5 2.69 -26.91 14.58
CA VAL A 5 2.99 -26.01 13.45
C VAL A 5 3.92 -24.93 13.98
N GLY A 6 5.17 -24.97 13.50
CA GLY A 6 6.23 -24.03 13.83
C GLY A 6 5.88 -22.60 13.41
N GLY A 7 6.38 -21.64 14.20
CA GLY A 7 6.12 -20.22 14.04
C GLY A 7 6.83 -19.58 12.84
N GLY A 8 6.36 -18.37 12.52
CA GLY A 8 7.02 -17.46 11.58
C GLY A 8 6.06 -16.45 10.96
N ALA A 9 6.13 -15.19 11.42
CA ALA A 9 5.79 -13.97 10.68
C ALA A 9 4.35 -13.69 10.17
N ALA A 10 3.33 -14.49 10.47
CA ALA A 10 1.96 -14.12 10.03
C ALA A 10 1.37 -12.89 10.78
N ALA A 11 1.80 -12.65 12.02
CA ALA A 11 1.28 -11.57 12.87
C ALA A 11 1.86 -10.18 12.56
N ALA A 12 2.94 -10.09 11.78
CA ALA A 12 3.55 -8.80 11.42
C ALA A 12 2.85 -8.15 10.22
N PHE A 13 2.28 -8.96 9.31
CA PHE A 13 1.58 -8.46 8.12
C PHE A 13 0.14 -8.06 8.41
N VAL A 14 -0.52 -8.75 9.34
CA VAL A 14 -1.82 -8.37 9.89
C VAL A 14 -1.54 -7.64 11.20
N GLY A 15 -1.19 -6.36 11.08
CA GLY A 15 -0.79 -5.51 12.20
C GLY A 15 -1.77 -5.59 13.38
N SER A 16 -1.21 -5.69 14.57
CA SER A 16 -1.89 -5.70 15.86
C SER A 16 -2.74 -4.43 16.06
N GLY A 17 -4.01 -4.46 15.65
CA GLY A 17 -5.10 -3.65 16.22
C GLY A 17 -4.97 -2.12 16.19
N ALA A 18 -3.96 -1.53 15.56
CA ALA A 18 -3.88 -0.10 15.33
C ALA A 18 -4.64 0.22 14.04
N ARG A 19 -5.75 0.96 14.18
CA ARG A 19 -6.64 1.51 13.13
C ARG A 19 -6.40 0.95 11.73
N ALA A 20 -7.32 0.10 11.25
CA ALA A 20 -7.36 -0.29 9.84
C ALA A 20 -7.41 0.96 8.97
N GLU A 21 -6.26 1.38 8.45
CA GLU A 21 -6.18 2.46 7.48
C GLU A 21 -6.92 2.01 6.24
N LYS A 22 -7.79 2.88 5.75
CA LYS A 22 -8.60 2.58 4.58
C LYS A 22 -7.69 2.60 3.35
N ILE A 23 -7.25 1.43 2.89
CA ILE A 23 -6.35 1.31 1.74
C ILE A 23 -7.06 1.63 0.42
N ARG A 24 -8.23 1.03 0.17
CA ARG A 24 -9.03 1.22 -1.07
C ARG A 24 -10.53 1.25 -0.81
N THR A 25 -11.29 1.95 -1.65
CA THR A 25 -12.75 1.84 -1.76
C THR A 25 -13.11 1.18 -3.10
N TYR A 26 -13.92 0.13 -3.10
CA TYR A 26 -14.48 -0.48 -4.30
C TYR A 26 -15.94 -0.03 -4.47
N ASN A 27 -16.27 0.67 -5.56
CA ASN A 27 -17.62 1.10 -5.87
C ASN A 27 -18.11 0.46 -7.16
N TYR A 28 -18.99 -0.53 -7.02
CA TYR A 28 -19.59 -1.26 -8.14
C TYR A 28 -20.57 -0.42 -8.97
N LYS A 29 -21.29 0.53 -8.37
CA LYS A 29 -22.28 1.35 -9.10
C LYS A 29 -21.61 2.34 -10.06
N ASP A 30 -20.44 2.85 -9.67
CA ASP A 30 -19.66 3.82 -10.44
C ASP A 30 -18.53 3.15 -11.24
N ASN A 31 -18.43 1.81 -11.23
CA ASN A 31 -17.32 1.05 -11.84
C ASN A 31 -15.93 1.60 -11.44
N ARG A 32 -15.74 1.95 -10.16
CA ARG A 32 -14.54 2.68 -9.69
C ARG A 32 -13.90 2.06 -8.45
N VAL A 33 -12.58 1.94 -8.49
CA VAL A 33 -11.72 1.69 -7.32
C VAL A 33 -11.02 2.98 -6.95
N THR A 34 -11.05 3.38 -5.69
CA THR A 34 -10.31 4.54 -5.18
C THR A 34 -9.23 4.05 -4.24
N ASP A 35 -7.97 4.24 -4.58
CA ASP A 35 -6.83 3.98 -3.71
C ASP A 35 -6.53 5.23 -2.88
N HIS A 36 -6.61 5.12 -1.56
CA HIS A 36 -6.39 6.28 -0.65
C HIS A 36 -4.92 6.52 -0.36
N ARG A 37 -4.04 5.53 -0.57
CA ARG A 37 -2.58 5.71 -0.44
C ARG A 37 -2.11 6.64 -1.55
N LEU A 38 -2.51 6.33 -2.78
CA LEU A 38 -2.16 7.09 -3.98
C LEU A 38 -3.07 8.30 -4.24
N LYS A 39 -4.25 8.36 -3.60
CA LYS A 39 -5.34 9.29 -3.96
C LYS A 39 -5.73 9.21 -5.45
N MET A 40 -5.59 8.03 -6.04
CA MET A 40 -5.86 7.74 -7.44
C MET A 40 -7.13 6.89 -7.59
N ASN A 41 -7.77 7.02 -8.75
CA ASN A 41 -8.93 6.22 -9.12
C ASN A 41 -8.60 5.31 -10.30
N PHE A 42 -9.17 4.10 -10.28
CA PHE A 42 -9.02 3.08 -11.31
C PHE A 42 -10.39 2.55 -11.70
N GLU A 43 -10.49 1.97 -12.89
CA GLU A 43 -11.69 1.29 -13.35
C GLU A 43 -11.85 -0.06 -12.64
N LEU A 44 -13.03 -0.35 -12.08
CA LEU A 44 -13.25 -1.55 -11.30
C LEU A 44 -13.20 -2.83 -12.15
N THR A 45 -13.81 -2.85 -13.32
CA THR A 45 -13.79 -4.03 -14.21
C THR A 45 -12.37 -4.46 -14.54
N SER A 46 -11.55 -3.55 -15.07
CA SER A 46 -10.15 -3.83 -15.42
C SER A 46 -9.31 -4.24 -14.20
N PHE A 47 -9.56 -3.60 -13.05
CA PHE A 47 -8.86 -3.93 -11.81
C PHE A 47 -9.21 -5.33 -11.29
N LEU A 48 -10.46 -5.78 -11.48
CA LEU A 48 -10.90 -7.14 -11.11
C LEU A 48 -10.42 -8.19 -12.11
N ASP A 49 -10.27 -7.83 -13.38
CA ASP A 49 -9.71 -8.69 -14.43
C ASP A 49 -8.20 -8.89 -14.30
N GLY A 50 -7.54 -8.17 -13.39
CA GLY A 50 -6.12 -8.34 -13.05
C GLY A 50 -5.19 -7.28 -13.63
N ASP A 51 -5.73 -6.24 -14.28
CA ASP A 51 -4.96 -5.06 -14.72
C ASP A 51 -4.65 -4.12 -13.53
N ILE A 52 -3.86 -4.64 -12.60
CA ILE A 52 -3.45 -3.95 -11.37
C ILE A 52 -2.00 -3.44 -11.45
N GLU A 53 -1.29 -3.75 -12.53
CA GLU A 53 0.14 -3.45 -12.68
C GLU A 53 0.40 -1.94 -12.54
N THR A 54 -0.43 -1.12 -13.18
CA THR A 54 -0.38 0.35 -13.08
C THR A 54 -0.55 0.84 -11.64
N ALA A 55 -1.46 0.23 -10.87
CA ALA A 55 -1.69 0.59 -9.48
C ALA A 55 -0.52 0.19 -8.57
N VAL A 56 0.09 -0.97 -8.83
CA VAL A 56 1.28 -1.45 -8.08
C VAL A 56 2.49 -0.58 -8.37
N GLN A 57 2.77 -0.27 -9.64
CA GLN A 57 3.88 0.61 -10.04
C GLN A 57 3.73 2.01 -9.44
N SER A 58 2.51 2.53 -9.40
CA SER A 58 2.22 3.82 -8.78
C SER A 58 2.50 3.81 -7.28
N CYS A 59 2.16 2.72 -6.57
CA CYS A 59 2.50 2.54 -5.15
C CYS A 59 4.01 2.54 -4.92
N ALA A 60 4.75 1.74 -5.70
CA ALA A 60 6.20 1.66 -5.59
C ALA A 60 6.87 3.02 -5.86
N THR A 61 6.41 3.74 -6.89
CA THR A 61 6.94 5.06 -7.24
C THR A 61 6.71 6.09 -6.13
N MET A 62 5.53 6.06 -5.50
CA MET A 62 5.22 6.94 -4.37
C MET A 62 6.13 6.66 -3.17
N GLU A 63 6.31 5.38 -2.81
CA GLU A 63 7.22 4.97 -1.72
C GLU A 63 8.66 5.38 -2.02
N GLN A 64 9.14 5.18 -3.26
CA GLN A 64 10.47 5.62 -3.69
C GLN A 64 10.62 7.14 -3.59
N LYS A 65 9.58 7.89 -3.96
CA LYS A 65 9.58 9.35 -3.87
C LYS A 65 9.65 9.82 -2.42
N GLU A 66 8.84 9.25 -1.53
CA GLU A 66 8.86 9.57 -0.10
C GLU A 66 10.24 9.28 0.52
N LEU A 67 10.84 8.13 0.19
CA LEU A 67 12.19 7.79 0.64
C LEU A 67 13.25 8.77 0.13
N LEU A 68 13.16 9.19 -1.13
CA LEU A 68 14.08 10.16 -1.72
C LEU A 68 13.94 11.55 -1.07
N GLU A 69 12.71 11.97 -0.76
CA GLU A 69 12.43 13.23 -0.06
C GLU A 69 13.00 13.22 1.36
N GLU A 70 12.80 12.13 2.11
CA GLU A 70 13.39 11.95 3.45
C GLU A 70 14.93 11.98 3.41
N LEU A 71 15.52 11.29 2.43
CA LEU A 71 16.97 11.29 2.25
C LEU A 71 17.50 12.68 1.90
N ALA A 72 16.80 13.42 1.03
CA ALA A 72 17.14 14.79 0.66
C ALA A 72 17.05 15.75 1.86
N GLU A 73 16.05 15.58 2.72
CA GLU A 73 15.90 16.38 3.95
C GLU A 73 17.01 16.07 4.96
N SER A 74 17.41 14.80 5.10
CA SER A 74 18.52 14.41 5.98
C SER A 74 19.89 14.88 5.46
N ALA A 75 20.08 14.90 4.13
CA ALA A 75 21.30 15.38 3.49
C ALA A 75 21.39 16.91 3.46
N GLY A 76 20.27 17.61 3.65
CA GLY A 76 20.16 19.07 3.67
C GLY A 76 20.31 19.72 5.05
N ALA A 77 20.52 18.96 6.13
CA ALA A 77 20.72 19.53 7.46
C ALA A 77 22.03 20.34 7.51
N PRO A 78 21.97 21.68 7.74
CA PRO A 78 23.16 22.50 7.73
C PRO A 78 24.06 22.13 8.90
N ALA A 79 25.34 21.90 8.60
CA ALA A 79 26.41 21.92 9.60
C ALA A 79 26.25 23.20 10.43
N ARG A 80 26.02 23.03 11.74
CA ARG A 80 26.19 24.09 12.72
C ARG A 80 27.63 24.58 12.75
#